data_AF-A0A3D2GXK8-F1
#
_entry.id   AF-A0A3D2GXK8-F1
#
_cell.length_a   1.000
_cell.length_b   1.000
_cell.length_c   1.000
_cell.angle_alpha   90.00
_cell.angle_beta   90.00
_cell.angle_gamma   90.00
#
_symmetry.space_group_name_H-M   'P 1'
#
loop_
_entity.id
_entity.type
_entity.pdbx_description
1 polymer ?
#
loop_
_entity_poly.entity_id
_entity_poly.type
_entity_poly.pdbx_seq_one_letter_code
_entity_poly.pdbx_strand_id
1 'polypeptide(L)'
;MKKRWILLIVPLLMALMMNAASANQWGLRGQALNIVEHTHDYDEYSCVADDYKSQTNATRVILGSRYHNQLVAVDEVKDGWKDAIFSTTAVYQPSELDETGYPKITRTKSGFELAYPDIDERYCFELTRNNEGGAVYTLTEAQMGGVTVERQAEYFYLVTLGDDNAVWAVEVTLENFNIHNMPKRGPDDVRRINEANEGLQYLAYLYPQVVSGQTSGKKSYAVYSAPDTSSYRAAKGKASVSTGDDYNLYLTVGDWSLIEYRVSLRTSRFGWAQLGNHGDETTEDLVRVPMLTAYDTYLTDDPNVSEYHQAELPAGTKLTALSHPNGWAYIYVEATVDGKITRGFVPQRDVVFDDVELPDEEAKLVGSWQMEAGGEFWDTYLRLDADGKFYGSDCDGAQPYHGTWSVVQTPADSNLYWRGDIPTIVFRCVNGTVYRYGVEVFNDYEVAEGDYCRSMSFITCEGGTGYVSYGVYDEGGSVITDENGKLILKELNVTNELNWGAYWEEEGNG
;
A
#
# COMPACT_ATOMS: atom_id res chain seq x y z
N MET A 1 50.62 48.25 40.28
CA MET A 1 49.74 47.77 39.18
C MET A 1 50.46 46.64 38.46
N LYS A 2 49.77 45.59 37.97
CA LYS A 2 50.28 44.28 37.48
C LYS A 2 50.35 43.17 38.54
N LYS A 3 49.18 42.63 38.96
CA LYS A 3 49.05 41.24 39.46
C LYS A 3 47.60 40.76 39.69
N ARG A 4 46.59 41.39 39.08
CA ARG A 4 45.17 41.02 39.29
C ARG A 4 44.40 40.58 38.03
N TRP A 5 45.08 40.40 36.89
CA TRP A 5 44.42 40.05 35.61
C TRP A 5 44.59 38.58 35.18
N ILE A 6 45.25 37.73 35.98
CA ILE A 6 45.51 36.33 35.61
C ILE A 6 44.49 35.35 36.21
N LEU A 7 43.70 35.78 37.20
CA LEU A 7 42.73 34.90 37.90
C LEU A 7 41.36 34.77 37.23
N LEU A 8 41.06 35.60 36.21
CA LEU A 8 39.81 35.51 35.44
C LEU A 8 39.97 34.78 34.11
N ILE A 9 41.20 34.54 33.65
CA ILE A 9 41.46 33.90 32.36
C ILE A 9 41.35 32.36 32.48
N VAL A 10 41.64 31.78 33.64
CA VAL A 10 41.59 30.32 33.85
C VAL A 10 40.15 29.77 33.94
N PRO A 11 39.19 30.40 34.64
CA PRO A 11 37.78 29.97 34.61
C PRO A 11 37.13 30.22 33.25
N LEU A 12 37.50 31.31 32.57
CA LEU A 12 36.98 31.63 31.24
C LEU A 12 37.54 30.68 30.17
N LEU A 13 38.80 30.26 30.28
CA LEU A 13 39.39 29.21 29.45
C LEU A 13 38.82 27.82 29.76
N MET A 14 38.46 27.51 31.01
CA MET A 14 37.73 26.27 31.33
C MET A 14 36.28 26.30 30.80
N ALA A 15 35.60 27.44 30.86
CA ALA A 15 34.26 27.60 30.27
C ALA A 15 34.29 27.60 28.73
N LEU A 16 35.37 28.09 28.11
CA LEU A 16 35.61 28.01 26.66
C LEU A 16 36.13 26.63 26.21
N MET A 17 36.83 25.90 27.08
CA MET A 17 37.25 24.50 26.83
C MET A 17 36.13 23.48 27.12
N MET A 18 35.08 23.85 27.85
CA MET A 18 33.87 23.02 28.01
C MET A 18 33.02 22.93 26.74
N ASN A 19 33.24 23.79 25.75
CA ASN A 19 32.68 23.61 24.39
C ASN A 19 33.59 22.80 23.46
N ALA A 20 34.80 22.42 23.89
CA ALA A 20 35.76 21.64 23.11
C ALA A 20 35.84 20.17 23.59
N ALA A 21 34.79 19.72 24.26
CA ALA A 21 34.47 18.32 24.45
C ALA A 21 32.98 18.11 24.17
N SER A 22 32.52 18.45 22.96
CA SER A 22 31.34 17.79 22.38
C SER A 22 31.74 16.35 22.06
N ALA A 23 32.01 15.56 23.10
CA ALA A 23 32.08 14.13 22.98
C ALA A 23 30.67 13.70 22.57
N ASN A 24 30.45 13.55 21.26
CA ASN A 24 29.28 12.99 20.58
C ASN A 24 28.24 12.43 21.57
N GLN A 25 27.34 13.31 22.04
CA GLN A 25 26.32 12.96 23.02
C GLN A 25 25.26 12.03 22.41
N TRP A 26 25.16 12.03 21.08
CA TRP A 26 24.28 11.17 20.30
C TRP A 26 24.75 9.71 20.21
N GLY A 27 26.02 9.41 20.53
CA GLY A 27 26.58 8.06 20.34
C GLY A 27 26.78 7.66 18.87
N LEU A 28 26.62 8.58 17.92
CA LEU A 28 26.69 8.33 16.48
C LEU A 28 28.11 8.34 15.90
N ARG A 29 28.35 7.64 14.80
CA ARG A 29 29.68 7.57 14.20
C ARG A 29 29.59 7.62 12.68
N GLY A 30 30.72 7.94 12.05
CA GLY A 30 30.82 8.00 10.58
C GLY A 30 29.81 8.98 9.98
N GLN A 31 29.17 8.55 8.89
CA GLN A 31 28.19 9.39 8.20
C GLN A 31 26.98 9.73 9.07
N ALA A 32 26.52 8.83 9.94
CA ALA A 32 25.37 9.11 10.80
C ALA A 32 25.57 10.33 11.70
N LEU A 33 26.78 10.51 12.24
CA LEU A 33 27.13 11.69 13.03
C LEU A 33 27.08 12.96 12.19
N ASN A 34 27.65 12.91 10.99
CA ASN A 34 27.60 14.07 10.12
C ASN A 34 26.12 14.45 9.81
N ILE A 35 25.15 13.51 9.80
CA ILE A 35 23.71 13.78 9.45
C ILE A 35 23.20 14.83 10.40
N VAL A 36 23.34 14.51 11.67
CA VAL A 36 22.68 15.22 12.75
C VAL A 36 23.45 16.48 13.11
N GLU A 37 24.77 16.54 12.89
CA GLU A 37 25.60 17.67 13.26
C GLU A 37 25.24 18.98 12.52
N HIS A 38 24.61 18.89 11.34
CA HIS A 38 24.29 20.06 10.53
C HIS A 38 22.87 20.62 10.80
N THR A 39 22.08 19.95 11.64
CA THR A 39 20.67 20.30 11.90
C THR A 39 20.38 20.25 13.40
N HIS A 40 19.65 21.23 13.95
CA HIS A 40 19.20 21.17 15.35
C HIS A 40 18.02 20.22 15.59
N ASP A 41 17.63 19.47 14.56
CA ASP A 41 16.47 18.59 14.52
C ASP A 41 16.64 17.35 15.42
N TYR A 42 17.89 16.92 15.66
CA TYR A 42 18.22 15.69 16.37
C TYR A 42 18.95 15.92 17.71
N ASP A 43 18.94 17.15 18.24
CA ASP A 43 19.65 17.51 19.47
C ASP A 43 19.22 16.66 20.70
N GLU A 44 17.98 16.15 20.71
CA GLU A 44 17.43 15.29 21.78
C GLU A 44 17.55 13.78 21.50
N TYR A 45 18.17 13.38 20.39
CA TYR A 45 18.22 11.98 19.96
C TYR A 45 19.51 11.28 20.45
N SER A 46 19.50 9.96 20.42
CA SER A 46 20.66 9.11 20.66
C SER A 46 20.59 7.83 19.84
N CYS A 47 21.73 7.21 19.56
CA CYS A 47 21.81 5.91 18.91
C CYS A 47 21.15 4.84 19.79
N VAL A 48 20.08 4.23 19.30
CA VAL A 48 19.41 3.08 19.91
C VAL A 48 20.07 1.78 19.44
N ALA A 49 20.29 1.66 18.13
CA ALA A 49 20.97 0.55 17.51
C ALA A 49 21.63 1.02 16.20
N ASP A 50 22.79 0.47 15.86
CA ASP A 50 23.45 0.73 14.58
C ASP A 50 24.19 -0.50 14.04
N ASP A 51 24.56 -0.44 12.76
CA ASP A 51 25.43 -1.42 12.11
C ASP A 51 26.84 -0.86 11.82
N TYR A 52 27.27 0.16 12.58
CA TYR A 52 28.44 0.98 12.23
C TYR A 52 29.72 0.15 12.18
N LYS A 53 30.45 0.31 11.08
CA LYS A 53 31.79 -0.25 10.88
C LYS A 53 32.72 0.80 10.30
N SER A 54 33.83 1.07 10.98
CA SER A 54 34.77 2.16 10.62
C SER A 54 35.43 2.03 9.23
N GLN A 55 35.28 0.89 8.57
CA GLN A 55 35.84 0.58 7.25
C GLN A 55 34.82 0.77 6.12
N THR A 56 33.59 1.15 6.44
CA THR A 56 32.50 1.28 5.47
C THR A 56 31.89 2.66 5.55
N ASN A 57 31.58 3.23 4.38
CA ASN A 57 30.91 4.52 4.25
C ASN A 57 29.38 4.37 4.16
N ALA A 58 28.82 3.25 4.62
CA ALA A 58 27.38 3.08 4.77
C ALA A 58 27.08 2.87 6.25
N THR A 59 25.95 3.36 6.76
CA THR A 59 25.52 3.15 8.15
C THR A 59 24.01 3.17 8.23
N ARG A 60 23.45 2.19 8.92
CA ARG A 60 22.03 2.12 9.29
C ARG A 60 21.97 2.32 10.79
N VAL A 61 21.14 3.26 11.24
CA VAL A 61 21.05 3.64 12.64
C VAL A 61 19.61 3.95 13.02
N ILE A 62 19.20 3.50 14.19
CA ILE A 62 17.95 3.94 14.82
C ILE A 62 18.30 5.09 15.75
N LEU A 63 17.78 6.27 15.42
CA LEU A 63 17.83 7.46 16.26
C LEU A 63 16.60 7.45 17.15
N GLY A 64 16.81 7.44 18.47
CA GLY A 64 15.74 7.45 19.46
C GLY A 64 15.80 8.67 20.36
N SER A 65 14.63 9.24 20.64
CA SER A 65 14.36 10.20 21.72
C SER A 65 13.40 9.58 22.72
N ARG A 66 12.95 10.34 23.73
CA ARG A 66 11.95 9.85 24.70
C ARG A 66 10.63 9.41 24.06
N TYR A 67 10.26 9.95 22.89
CA TYR A 67 8.92 9.75 22.30
C TYR A 67 8.96 9.42 20.81
N HIS A 68 10.13 9.18 20.24
CA HIS A 68 10.24 8.93 18.81
C HIS A 68 11.49 8.13 18.47
N ASN A 69 11.30 7.07 17.69
CA ASN A 69 12.34 6.33 17.03
C ASN A 69 12.24 6.55 15.52
N GLN A 70 13.38 6.66 14.86
CA GLN A 70 13.47 6.75 13.41
C GLN A 70 14.68 5.96 12.93
N LEU A 71 14.46 5.10 11.93
CA LEU A 71 15.53 4.44 11.21
C LEU A 71 16.07 5.38 10.13
N VAL A 72 17.39 5.51 10.09
CA VAL A 72 18.10 6.24 9.05
C VAL A 72 19.09 5.32 8.38
N ALA A 73 18.96 5.15 7.07
CA ALA A 73 19.86 4.36 6.25
C ALA A 73 20.61 5.28 5.29
N VAL A 74 21.93 5.30 5.39
CA VAL A 74 22.80 6.12 4.53
C VAL A 74 23.84 5.23 3.87
N ASP A 75 24.04 5.43 2.58
CA ASP A 75 25.08 4.79 1.78
C ASP A 75 26.00 5.85 1.14
N GLU A 76 27.20 5.44 0.73
CA GLU A 76 28.18 6.32 0.11
C GLU A 76 27.64 6.88 -1.21
N VAL A 77 27.48 8.21 -1.24
CA VAL A 77 27.16 9.00 -2.43
C VAL A 77 28.00 10.26 -2.47
N LYS A 78 28.29 10.72 -3.69
CA LYS A 78 29.15 11.87 -3.98
C LYS A 78 28.69 13.18 -3.32
N ASP A 79 27.40 13.30 -2.98
CA ASP A 79 26.75 14.55 -2.55
C ASP A 79 26.24 14.54 -1.09
N GLY A 80 26.68 13.60 -0.24
CA GLY A 80 26.36 13.60 1.20
C GLY A 80 24.91 13.21 1.52
N TRP A 81 24.22 13.98 2.39
CA TRP A 81 22.89 13.72 2.98
C TRP A 81 21.76 13.37 2.02
N LYS A 82 21.89 13.68 0.75
CA LYS A 82 20.75 13.75 -0.18
C LYS A 82 20.09 12.40 -0.45
N ASP A 83 20.82 11.30 -0.25
CA ASP A 83 20.32 9.95 -0.50
C ASP A 83 20.15 9.14 0.80
N ALA A 84 20.02 9.83 1.94
CA ALA A 84 19.65 9.20 3.21
C ALA A 84 18.16 8.87 3.22
N ILE A 85 17.83 7.62 3.51
CA ILE A 85 16.45 7.17 3.72
C ILE A 85 16.11 7.35 5.20
N PHE A 86 15.02 8.07 5.47
CA PHE A 86 14.47 8.26 6.81
C PHE A 86 13.13 7.56 6.89
N SER A 87 12.98 6.63 7.82
CA SER A 87 11.72 5.90 8.03
C SER A 87 11.37 5.84 9.50
N THR A 88 10.21 6.42 9.84
CA THR A 88 9.63 6.34 11.19
C THR A 88 8.78 5.07 11.34
N THR A 89 8.12 4.65 10.27
CA THR A 89 7.24 3.47 10.22
C THR A 89 8.01 2.15 10.20
N ALA A 90 9.32 2.17 9.92
CA ALA A 90 10.15 0.97 9.94
C ALA A 90 10.50 0.46 11.35
N VAL A 91 10.18 1.22 12.41
CA VAL A 91 10.60 0.92 13.78
C VAL A 91 9.48 1.14 14.79
N TYR A 92 9.43 0.31 15.83
CA TYR A 92 8.57 0.57 16.97
C TYR A 92 8.99 1.83 17.71
N GLN A 93 8.01 2.57 18.19
CA GLN A 93 8.19 3.80 18.94
C GLN A 93 8.53 3.50 20.41
N PRO A 94 9.16 4.43 21.15
CA PRO A 94 9.60 4.20 22.52
C PRO A 94 8.52 3.70 23.49
N SER A 95 7.25 4.06 23.25
CA SER A 95 6.11 3.60 24.06
C SER A 95 5.80 2.11 23.90
N GLU A 96 6.32 1.47 22.85
CA GLU A 96 6.03 0.08 22.50
C GLU A 96 7.18 -0.87 22.92
N LEU A 97 8.35 -0.32 23.25
CA LEU A 97 9.56 -1.11 23.53
C LEU A 97 9.46 -1.98 24.79
N ASP A 98 8.54 -1.67 25.71
CA ASP A 98 8.25 -2.53 26.86
C ASP A 98 7.62 -3.86 26.43
N GLU A 99 6.94 -3.90 25.27
CA GLU A 99 6.29 -5.08 24.70
C GLU A 99 7.13 -5.71 23.60
N THR A 100 7.77 -4.90 22.75
CA THR A 100 8.52 -5.38 21.57
C THR A 100 9.99 -5.69 21.86
N GLY A 101 10.51 -5.21 23.00
CA GLY A 101 11.93 -5.20 23.28
C GLY A 101 12.70 -4.19 22.43
N TYR A 102 14.03 -4.18 22.59
CA TYR A 102 14.91 -3.26 21.87
C TYR A 102 15.38 -3.83 20.53
N PRO A 103 15.51 -2.98 19.49
CA PRO A 103 15.94 -3.43 18.17
C PRO A 103 17.43 -3.78 18.13
N LYS A 104 17.79 -4.59 17.15
CA LYS A 104 19.15 -4.84 16.71
C LYS A 104 19.25 -4.64 15.20
N ILE A 105 20.34 -4.01 14.75
CA ILE A 105 20.67 -3.91 13.34
C ILE A 105 21.93 -4.75 13.07
N THR A 106 21.86 -5.64 12.09
CA THR A 106 23.00 -6.47 11.68
C THR A 106 23.30 -6.23 10.20
N ARG A 107 24.52 -5.82 9.88
CA ARG A 107 24.96 -5.69 8.48
C ARG A 107 25.05 -7.05 7.80
N THR A 108 24.51 -7.15 6.59
CA THR A 108 24.65 -8.34 5.73
C THR A 108 25.61 -8.05 4.57
N LYS A 109 25.81 -9.03 3.67
CA LYS A 109 26.67 -8.86 2.48
C LYS A 109 26.07 -7.88 1.48
N SER A 110 24.75 -7.92 1.29
CA SER A 110 23.97 -7.17 0.31
C SER A 110 23.13 -6.05 0.91
N GLY A 111 23.02 -5.93 2.24
CA GLY A 111 22.22 -4.89 2.89
C GLY A 111 22.29 -4.96 4.41
N PHE A 112 21.16 -5.15 5.08
CA PHE A 112 21.07 -5.27 6.54
C PHE A 112 19.85 -6.06 7.01
N GLU A 113 19.89 -6.51 8.26
CA GLU A 113 18.78 -7.10 8.99
C GLU A 113 18.39 -6.16 10.15
N LEU A 114 17.09 -5.89 10.29
CA LEU A 114 16.48 -5.27 11.46
C LEU A 114 15.75 -6.35 12.25
N ALA A 115 16.06 -6.53 13.53
CA ALA A 115 15.46 -7.56 14.36
C ALA A 115 14.97 -7.02 15.71
N TYR A 116 13.89 -7.60 16.21
CA TYR A 116 13.38 -7.45 17.58
C TYR A 116 13.37 -8.84 18.24
N PRO A 117 14.49 -9.24 18.88
CA PRO A 117 14.68 -10.61 19.34
C PRO A 117 13.66 -11.07 20.40
N ASP A 118 13.15 -10.14 21.21
CA ASP A 118 12.25 -10.46 22.32
C ASP A 118 10.86 -10.92 21.83
N ILE A 119 10.49 -10.58 20.59
CA ILE A 119 9.23 -10.98 19.95
C ILE A 119 9.42 -11.85 18.70
N ASP A 120 10.64 -12.32 18.45
CA ASP A 120 10.98 -13.17 17.29
C ASP A 120 10.58 -12.53 15.95
N GLU A 121 10.84 -11.23 15.80
CA GLU A 121 10.67 -10.51 14.53
C GLU A 121 12.03 -10.20 13.89
N ARG A 122 12.17 -10.47 12.59
CA ARG A 122 13.33 -10.07 11.76
C ARG A 122 12.89 -9.62 10.38
N TYR A 123 13.59 -8.63 9.83
CA TYR A 123 13.32 -8.04 8.52
C TYR A 123 14.65 -7.81 7.80
N CYS A 124 14.86 -8.53 6.71
CA CYS A 124 16.08 -8.49 5.89
C CYS A 124 15.85 -7.60 4.68
N PHE A 125 16.73 -6.61 4.49
CA PHE A 125 16.70 -5.70 3.36
C PHE A 125 17.97 -5.86 2.53
N GLU A 126 17.81 -5.91 1.21
CA GLU A 126 18.91 -5.84 0.26
C GLU A 126 18.98 -4.48 -0.41
N LEU A 127 20.21 -3.99 -0.58
CA LEU A 127 20.52 -2.77 -1.27
C LEU A 127 20.61 -3.03 -2.78
N THR A 128 19.80 -2.30 -3.52
CA THR A 128 19.96 -2.08 -4.96
C THR A 128 20.23 -0.60 -5.23
N ARG A 129 20.47 -0.25 -6.50
CA ARG A 129 20.63 1.14 -6.95
C ARG A 129 19.58 1.41 -8.01
N ASN A 130 18.84 2.52 -7.86
CA ASN A 130 17.92 2.97 -8.89
C ASN A 130 18.69 3.50 -10.12
N ASN A 131 17.96 3.85 -11.18
CA ASN A 131 18.54 4.36 -12.43
C ASN A 131 19.39 5.64 -12.26
N GLU A 132 19.18 6.38 -11.17
CA GLU A 132 19.89 7.62 -10.83
C GLU A 132 21.09 7.35 -9.88
N GLY A 133 21.30 6.10 -9.45
CA GLY A 133 22.35 5.70 -8.51
C GLY A 133 21.99 5.87 -7.03
N GLY A 134 20.75 6.28 -6.73
CA GLY A 134 20.20 6.36 -5.39
C GLY A 134 20.08 4.97 -4.75
N ALA A 135 20.29 4.90 -3.44
CA ALA A 135 20.17 3.65 -2.68
C ALA A 135 18.69 3.27 -2.53
N VAL A 136 18.36 2.01 -2.82
CA VAL A 136 17.03 1.44 -2.55
C VAL A 136 17.23 0.20 -1.72
N TYR A 137 16.60 0.14 -0.55
CA TYR A 137 16.58 -1.06 0.28
C TYR A 137 15.26 -1.76 0.10
N THR A 138 15.26 -2.95 -0.49
CA THR A 138 14.04 -3.73 -0.71
C THR A 138 14.01 -4.88 0.29
N LEU A 139 12.85 -5.10 0.93
CA LEU A 139 12.64 -6.25 1.80
C LEU A 139 12.82 -7.53 0.99
N THR A 140 13.59 -8.49 1.49
CA THR A 140 13.78 -9.80 0.83
C THR A 140 13.25 -10.95 1.66
N GLU A 141 13.33 -10.85 2.97
CA GLU A 141 12.82 -11.84 3.91
C GLU A 141 12.29 -11.15 5.16
N ALA A 142 11.20 -11.66 5.72
CA ALA A 142 10.81 -11.35 7.09
C ALA A 142 10.33 -12.59 7.84
N GLN A 143 10.46 -12.55 9.17
CA GLN A 143 9.81 -13.46 10.10
C GLN A 143 9.09 -12.65 11.15
N MET A 144 7.86 -13.02 11.45
CA MET A 144 7.10 -12.51 12.59
C MET A 144 6.48 -13.70 13.32
N GLY A 145 7.19 -14.22 14.33
CA GLY A 145 6.78 -15.45 15.01
C GLY A 145 6.68 -16.63 14.03
N GLY A 146 5.47 -17.18 13.84
CA GLY A 146 5.25 -18.29 12.90
C GLY A 146 5.12 -17.90 11.43
N VAL A 147 4.97 -16.61 11.11
CA VAL A 147 4.78 -16.13 9.74
C VAL A 147 6.12 -15.84 9.09
N THR A 148 6.33 -16.37 7.88
CA THR A 148 7.46 -16.01 7.01
C THR A 148 6.99 -15.22 5.81
N VAL A 149 7.81 -14.27 5.35
CA VAL A 149 7.62 -13.51 4.12
C VAL A 149 8.89 -13.65 3.30
N GLU A 150 8.80 -14.12 2.06
CA GLU A 150 9.95 -14.33 1.19
C GLU A 150 9.69 -13.69 -0.18
N ARG A 151 10.60 -12.82 -0.63
CA ARG A 151 10.50 -12.19 -1.95
C ARG A 151 10.76 -13.22 -3.04
N GLN A 152 9.79 -13.41 -3.93
CA GLN A 152 9.89 -14.32 -5.09
C GLN A 152 10.30 -13.57 -6.36
N ALA A 153 9.80 -12.35 -6.54
CA ALA A 153 10.11 -11.50 -7.68
C ALA A 153 10.01 -10.02 -7.28
N GLU A 154 10.17 -9.10 -8.23
CA GLU A 154 10.30 -7.66 -7.93
C GLU A 154 9.16 -7.13 -7.05
N TYR A 155 7.92 -7.48 -7.43
CA TYR A 155 6.66 -7.06 -6.81
C TYR A 155 5.90 -8.21 -6.13
N PHE A 156 6.55 -9.35 -5.85
CA PHE A 156 5.85 -10.53 -5.33
C PHE A 156 6.57 -11.13 -4.14
N TYR A 157 5.84 -11.26 -3.04
CA TYR A 157 6.26 -11.96 -1.84
C TYR A 157 5.37 -13.17 -1.60
N LEU A 158 5.96 -14.28 -1.16
CA LEU A 158 5.22 -15.42 -0.63
C LEU A 158 5.14 -15.27 0.89
N VAL A 159 3.92 -15.23 1.42
CA VAL A 159 3.65 -15.21 2.86
C VAL A 159 3.14 -16.58 3.28
N THR A 160 3.74 -17.17 4.31
CA THR A 160 3.45 -18.55 4.73
C THR A 160 3.20 -18.61 6.23
N LEU A 161 2.19 -19.40 6.63
CA LEU A 161 1.92 -19.76 8.01
C LEU A 161 1.48 -21.23 8.09
N GLY A 162 2.34 -22.09 8.61
CA GLY A 162 2.10 -23.54 8.61
C GLY A 162 2.04 -24.08 7.17
N ASP A 163 0.94 -24.73 6.81
CA ASP A 163 0.73 -25.29 5.47
C ASP A 163 0.00 -24.31 4.52
N ASP A 164 -0.45 -23.15 5.02
CA ASP A 164 -1.14 -22.12 4.22
C ASP A 164 -0.16 -21.06 3.71
N ASN A 165 -0.41 -20.56 2.50
CA ASN A 165 0.37 -19.51 1.87
C ASN A 165 -0.47 -18.60 0.97
N ALA A 166 -0.01 -17.38 0.77
CA ALA A 166 -0.58 -16.43 -0.18
C ALA A 166 0.52 -15.56 -0.82
N VAL A 167 0.33 -15.25 -2.09
CA VAL A 167 1.13 -14.30 -2.86
C VAL A 167 0.67 -12.89 -2.54
N TRP A 168 1.61 -12.07 -2.09
CA TRP A 168 1.41 -10.67 -1.80
C TRP A 168 2.06 -9.83 -2.90
N ALA A 169 1.23 -9.19 -3.72
CA ALA A 169 1.65 -8.40 -4.88
C ALA A 169 1.93 -6.95 -4.47
N VAL A 170 3.17 -6.67 -4.09
CA VAL A 170 3.62 -5.37 -3.59
C VAL A 170 5.13 -5.21 -3.79
N GLU A 171 5.59 -3.97 -3.91
CA GLU A 171 7.00 -3.63 -3.67
C GLU A 171 7.16 -3.05 -2.26
N VAL A 172 7.98 -3.68 -1.43
CA VAL A 172 8.27 -3.19 -0.07
C VAL A 172 9.71 -2.68 -0.02
N THR A 173 9.87 -1.37 -0.11
CA THR A 173 11.14 -0.68 0.10
C THR A 173 11.23 -0.14 1.53
N LEU A 174 12.42 0.22 1.99
CA LEU A 174 12.57 0.81 3.32
C LEU A 174 11.83 2.14 3.49
N GLU A 175 11.62 2.88 2.39
CA GLU A 175 10.86 4.13 2.39
C GLU A 175 9.37 3.91 2.67
N ASN A 176 8.79 2.81 2.19
CA ASN A 176 7.38 2.48 2.38
C ASN A 176 7.13 1.36 3.41
N PHE A 177 8.19 0.78 3.97
CA PHE A 177 8.08 -0.30 4.94
C PHE A 177 7.41 0.20 6.22
N ASN A 178 6.39 -0.53 6.65
CA ASN A 178 5.63 -0.24 7.87
C ASN A 178 5.60 -1.50 8.74
N ILE A 179 6.31 -1.46 9.86
CA ILE A 179 6.47 -2.59 10.78
C ILE A 179 5.17 -2.97 11.45
N HIS A 180 4.29 -1.99 11.70
CA HIS A 180 2.99 -2.21 12.31
C HIS A 180 2.06 -2.95 11.37
N ASN A 181 2.11 -2.68 10.07
CA ASN A 181 1.14 -3.16 9.08
C ASN A 181 1.53 -4.45 8.35
N MET A 182 2.72 -5.02 8.60
CA MET A 182 3.12 -6.32 8.03
C MET A 182 2.07 -7.42 8.24
N PRO A 183 1.98 -8.45 7.38
CA PRO A 183 0.94 -9.49 7.44
C PRO A 183 1.16 -10.48 8.61
N LYS A 184 1.13 -9.98 9.84
CA LYS A 184 1.48 -10.72 11.06
C LYS A 184 0.48 -11.83 11.42
N ARG A 185 -0.76 -11.77 10.90
CA ARG A 185 -1.74 -12.86 11.04
C ARG A 185 -1.60 -13.92 9.94
N GLY A 186 -0.64 -13.75 9.03
CA GLY A 186 -0.31 -14.72 7.98
C GLY A 186 -1.06 -14.46 6.67
N PRO A 187 -1.26 -15.51 5.84
CA PRO A 187 -1.85 -15.42 4.51
C PRO A 187 -3.22 -14.71 4.44
N ASP A 188 -4.03 -14.78 5.50
CA ASP A 188 -5.32 -14.09 5.55
C ASP A 188 -5.20 -12.56 5.53
N ASP A 189 -4.13 -11.99 6.10
CA ASP A 189 -3.85 -10.55 5.96
C ASP A 189 -3.58 -10.21 4.50
N VAL A 190 -2.79 -11.03 3.82
CA VAL A 190 -2.45 -10.85 2.40
C VAL A 190 -3.70 -10.91 1.53
N ARG A 191 -4.60 -11.87 1.75
CA ARG A 191 -5.85 -11.98 0.99
C ARG A 191 -6.71 -10.73 1.13
N ARG A 192 -6.82 -10.17 2.33
CA ARG A 192 -7.54 -8.90 2.56
C ARG A 192 -6.84 -7.72 1.93
N ILE A 193 -5.50 -7.66 2.02
CA ILE A 193 -4.71 -6.61 1.37
C ILE A 193 -4.95 -6.65 -0.13
N ASN A 194 -4.79 -7.80 -0.77
CA ASN A 194 -5.01 -7.98 -2.20
C ASN A 194 -6.45 -7.61 -2.58
N GLU A 195 -7.45 -8.09 -1.83
CA GLU A 195 -8.85 -7.78 -2.11
C GLU A 195 -9.12 -6.27 -2.06
N ALA A 196 -8.65 -5.60 -1.00
CA ALA A 196 -8.78 -4.16 -0.84
C ALA A 196 -8.07 -3.36 -1.94
N ASN A 197 -6.89 -3.78 -2.38
CA ASN A 197 -6.12 -3.10 -3.43
C ASN A 197 -6.86 -3.16 -4.77
N GLU A 198 -7.32 -4.36 -5.13
CA GLU A 198 -8.01 -4.64 -6.39
C GLU A 198 -9.38 -3.95 -6.47
N GLY A 199 -10.10 -3.87 -5.35
CA GLY A 199 -11.42 -3.26 -5.35
C GLY A 199 -11.46 -1.74 -5.35
N LEU A 200 -10.34 -1.06 -5.06
CA LEU A 200 -10.26 0.39 -5.20
C LEU A 200 -9.86 0.84 -6.61
N GLN A 201 -9.23 -0.05 -7.41
CA GLN A 201 -8.76 0.20 -8.77
C GLN A 201 -7.68 1.31 -8.84
N TYR A 202 -6.88 1.31 -9.91
CA TYR A 202 -5.73 2.22 -10.07
C TYR A 202 -6.09 3.72 -9.97
N LEU A 203 -7.34 4.10 -10.28
CA LEU A 203 -7.82 5.47 -10.25
C LEU A 203 -7.94 6.06 -8.84
N ALA A 204 -8.00 5.23 -7.79
CA ALA A 204 -8.19 5.67 -6.42
C ALA A 204 -6.90 6.17 -5.74
N TYR A 205 -5.84 6.44 -6.48
CA TYR A 205 -4.53 6.72 -5.91
C TYR A 205 -4.32 8.19 -5.55
N LEU A 206 -3.85 8.46 -4.33
CA LEU A 206 -3.49 9.80 -3.87
C LEU A 206 -2.06 10.15 -4.32
N TYR A 207 -1.95 10.92 -5.41
CA TYR A 207 -0.67 11.48 -5.86
C TYR A 207 -0.38 12.84 -5.22
N PRO A 208 0.72 12.99 -4.46
CA PRO A 208 1.07 14.28 -3.89
C PRO A 208 1.71 15.19 -4.94
N GLN A 209 1.28 16.46 -4.96
CA GLN A 209 2.01 17.57 -5.55
C GLN A 209 2.66 18.40 -4.43
N VAL A 210 3.98 18.53 -4.46
CA VAL A 210 4.70 19.35 -3.47
C VAL A 210 4.45 20.82 -3.79
N VAL A 211 3.82 21.54 -2.86
CA VAL A 211 3.60 22.98 -2.95
C VAL A 211 4.60 23.69 -2.06
N SER A 212 5.54 24.40 -2.69
CA SER A 212 6.51 25.21 -1.96
C SER A 212 5.84 26.39 -1.23
N GLY A 213 6.24 26.64 0.00
CA GLY A 213 5.72 27.73 0.82
C GLY A 213 5.96 29.09 0.17
N GLN A 214 4.91 29.90 0.02
CA GLN A 214 5.06 31.25 -0.57
C GLN A 214 5.67 32.21 0.44
N THR A 215 6.85 32.74 0.12
CA THR A 215 7.62 33.68 0.96
C THR A 215 6.96 35.06 1.14
N SER A 216 5.90 35.39 0.40
CA SER A 216 5.31 36.74 0.37
C SER A 216 3.91 36.89 1.01
N GLY A 217 3.33 35.84 1.62
CA GLY A 217 1.96 35.92 2.15
C GLY A 217 1.54 34.81 3.11
N LYS A 218 2.27 34.62 4.22
CA LYS A 218 1.95 33.63 5.27
C LYS A 218 0.50 33.78 5.74
N LYS A 219 -0.35 32.83 5.40
CA LYS A 219 -1.71 32.72 5.92
C LYS A 219 -1.90 31.34 6.53
N SER A 220 -2.63 31.31 7.64
CA SER A 220 -2.97 30.07 8.33
C SER A 220 -4.42 29.70 8.06
N TYR A 221 -4.65 28.42 7.78
CA TYR A 221 -5.96 27.86 7.48
C TYR A 221 -6.27 26.75 8.47
N ALA A 222 -7.52 26.69 8.93
CA ALA A 222 -7.99 25.56 9.72
C ALA A 222 -8.00 24.28 8.88
N VAL A 223 -7.54 23.19 9.48
CA VAL A 223 -7.51 21.86 8.84
C VAL A 223 -8.56 20.97 9.51
N TYR A 224 -9.41 20.36 8.71
CA TYR A 224 -10.52 19.51 9.11
C TYR A 224 -10.33 18.09 8.59
N SER A 225 -11.02 17.11 9.16
CA SER A 225 -10.95 15.71 8.72
C SER A 225 -11.66 15.47 7.39
N ALA A 226 -12.60 16.32 7.00
CA ALA A 226 -13.39 16.22 5.77
C ALA A 226 -13.60 17.63 5.18
N PRO A 227 -14.05 17.78 3.93
CA PRO A 227 -14.33 19.09 3.32
C PRO A 227 -15.61 19.75 3.86
N ASP A 228 -15.73 19.80 5.19
CA ASP A 228 -16.83 20.40 5.94
C ASP A 228 -16.31 20.95 7.28
N THR A 229 -16.61 22.20 7.58
CA THR A 229 -16.29 22.83 8.87
C THR A 229 -16.95 22.18 10.09
N SER A 230 -18.00 21.37 9.89
CA SER A 230 -18.65 20.61 10.96
C SER A 230 -17.90 19.32 11.34
N SER A 231 -16.98 18.88 10.48
CA SER A 231 -16.23 17.64 10.64
C SER A 231 -15.26 17.71 11.81
N TYR A 232 -14.69 16.55 12.16
CA TYR A 232 -13.66 16.48 13.20
C TYR A 232 -12.45 17.38 12.87
N ARG A 233 -11.88 18.04 13.90
CA ARG A 233 -10.68 18.87 13.79
C ARG A 233 -9.69 18.47 14.87
N ALA A 234 -8.55 17.94 14.43
CA ALA A 234 -7.50 17.44 15.30
C ALA A 234 -6.88 18.53 16.20
N ALA A 235 -5.97 18.11 17.09
CA ALA A 235 -5.30 18.98 18.06
C ALA A 235 -6.27 19.78 18.94
N LYS A 236 -7.34 19.12 19.42
CA LYS A 236 -8.40 19.72 20.25
C LYS A 236 -9.06 20.92 19.55
N GLY A 237 -9.38 20.77 18.26
CA GLY A 237 -10.02 21.82 17.47
C GLY A 237 -9.09 22.94 17.00
N LYS A 238 -7.76 22.72 17.02
CA LYS A 238 -6.76 23.75 16.68
C LYS A 238 -5.87 23.42 15.48
N ALA A 239 -6.02 22.23 14.88
CA ALA A 239 -5.22 21.85 13.72
C ALA A 239 -5.29 22.92 12.62
N SER A 240 -4.14 23.30 12.09
CA SER A 240 -4.03 24.36 11.09
C SER A 240 -2.75 24.20 10.29
N VAL A 241 -2.81 24.57 9.01
CA VAL A 241 -1.66 24.63 8.11
C VAL A 241 -1.26 26.09 7.89
N SER A 242 0.03 26.33 7.67
CA SER A 242 0.60 27.61 7.24
C SER A 242 1.04 27.46 5.78
N THR A 243 0.58 28.34 4.89
CA THR A 243 1.02 28.35 3.48
C THR A 243 2.40 28.98 3.29
N GLY A 244 3.07 29.34 4.39
CA GLY A 244 4.46 29.78 4.38
C GLY A 244 5.47 28.65 4.48
N ASP A 245 5.01 27.44 4.75
CA ASP A 245 5.81 26.22 4.85
C ASP A 245 5.38 25.28 3.70
N ASP A 246 6.24 24.33 3.34
CA ASP A 246 5.95 23.35 2.29
C ASP A 246 4.87 22.36 2.76
N TYR A 247 4.01 21.95 1.84
CA TYR A 247 2.98 20.94 2.06
C TYR A 247 2.72 20.15 0.78
N ASN A 248 2.21 18.92 0.93
CA ASN A 248 1.74 18.13 -0.21
C ASN A 248 0.26 18.43 -0.43
N LEU A 249 -0.12 18.71 -1.68
CA LEU A 249 -1.49 18.83 -2.15
C LEU A 249 -1.86 17.54 -2.88
N TYR A 250 -2.96 16.91 -2.51
CA TYR A 250 -3.41 15.66 -3.14
C TYR A 250 -4.56 15.89 -4.11
N LEU A 251 -5.63 16.55 -3.66
CA LEU A 251 -6.80 16.85 -4.50
C LEU A 251 -7.65 17.98 -3.91
N THR A 252 -8.61 18.44 -4.70
CA THR A 252 -9.47 19.59 -4.46
C THR A 252 -10.94 19.22 -4.69
N VAL A 253 -11.80 19.60 -3.74
CA VAL A 253 -13.26 19.50 -3.81
C VAL A 253 -13.86 20.88 -3.59
N GLY A 254 -14.24 21.56 -4.67
CA GLY A 254 -14.67 22.96 -4.61
C GLY A 254 -13.55 23.88 -4.11
N ASP A 255 -13.76 24.53 -2.96
CA ASP A 255 -12.75 25.39 -2.32
C ASP A 255 -11.85 24.66 -1.31
N TRP A 256 -12.07 23.36 -1.10
CA TRP A 256 -11.35 22.54 -0.14
C TRP A 256 -10.22 21.76 -0.81
N SER A 257 -9.09 21.67 -0.13
CA SER A 257 -7.93 20.93 -0.60
C SER A 257 -7.52 19.89 0.45
N LEU A 258 -7.39 18.62 0.04
CA LEU A 258 -6.76 17.58 0.83
C LEU A 258 -5.25 17.78 0.77
N ILE A 259 -4.64 17.95 1.93
CA ILE A 259 -3.20 18.22 2.07
C ILE A 259 -2.57 17.30 3.10
N GLU A 260 -1.26 17.08 2.95
CA GLU A 260 -0.40 16.60 4.04
C GLU A 260 0.62 17.68 4.38
N TYR A 261 0.81 17.93 5.67
CA TYR A 261 1.79 18.92 6.14
C TYR A 261 2.53 18.41 7.36
N ARG A 262 3.80 18.79 7.47
CA ARG A 262 4.64 18.44 8.61
C ARG A 262 4.29 19.32 9.81
N VAL A 263 4.03 18.71 10.97
CA VAL A 263 3.87 19.41 12.25
C VAL A 263 5.19 19.42 13.02
N SER A 264 5.92 18.30 13.00
CA SER A 264 7.27 18.15 13.51
C SER A 264 7.93 16.92 12.87
N LEU A 265 9.17 16.58 13.25
CA LEU A 265 9.79 15.31 12.84
C LEU A 265 9.00 14.07 13.27
N ARG A 266 8.15 14.22 14.29
CA ARG A 266 7.41 13.12 14.91
C ARG A 266 5.95 13.06 14.49
N THR A 267 5.50 13.98 13.65
CA THR A 267 4.08 14.10 13.30
C THR A 267 3.92 14.83 11.98
N SER A 268 3.28 14.20 11.00
CA SER A 268 2.63 14.90 9.89
C SER A 268 1.10 14.81 10.07
N ARG A 269 0.34 15.46 9.22
CA ARG A 269 -1.12 15.34 9.21
C ARG A 269 -1.67 15.48 7.81
N PHE A 270 -2.59 14.61 7.47
CA PHE A 270 -3.53 14.76 6.40
C PHE A 270 -4.78 15.51 6.86
N GLY A 271 -5.34 16.33 5.98
CA GLY A 271 -6.64 16.93 6.22
C GLY A 271 -7.03 17.96 5.18
N TRP A 272 -8.22 18.52 5.35
CA TRP A 272 -8.86 19.41 4.41
C TRP A 272 -8.78 20.86 4.87
N ALA A 273 -8.29 21.74 4.01
CA ALA A 273 -8.19 23.17 4.25
C ALA A 273 -8.81 23.96 3.09
N GLN A 274 -9.40 25.13 3.38
CA GLN A 274 -9.98 26.00 2.35
C GLN A 274 -8.89 26.85 1.68
N LEU A 275 -8.08 26.22 0.82
CA LEU A 275 -6.99 26.88 0.08
C LEU A 275 -7.47 27.47 -1.27
N GLY A 276 -8.68 27.11 -1.69
CA GLY A 276 -9.25 27.48 -2.99
C GLY A 276 -9.01 26.40 -4.04
N ASN A 277 -9.48 26.66 -5.26
CA ASN A 277 -9.32 25.72 -6.36
C ASN A 277 -7.92 25.84 -7.00
N HIS A 278 -7.25 24.70 -7.19
CA HIS A 278 -5.91 24.59 -7.78
C HIS A 278 -5.92 24.15 -9.25
N GLY A 279 -7.11 23.97 -9.86
CA GLY A 279 -7.29 23.62 -11.27
C GLY A 279 -7.63 22.14 -11.50
N ASP A 280 -7.93 21.82 -12.76
CA ASP A 280 -8.48 20.52 -13.17
C ASP A 280 -7.55 19.34 -12.83
N GLU A 281 -6.21 19.53 -12.87
CA GLU A 281 -5.20 18.50 -12.54
C GLU A 281 -5.26 18.00 -11.09
N THR A 282 -5.98 18.70 -10.20
CA THR A 282 -6.16 18.31 -8.79
C THR A 282 -7.62 18.09 -8.44
N THR A 283 -8.53 18.07 -9.41
CA THR A 283 -9.97 17.93 -9.13
C THR A 283 -10.34 16.46 -8.87
N GLU A 284 -11.23 16.23 -7.90
CA GLU A 284 -11.59 14.93 -7.28
C GLU A 284 -11.73 13.71 -8.23
N ASP A 285 -10.90 12.70 -8.00
CA ASP A 285 -11.08 11.30 -8.46
C ASP A 285 -11.18 10.35 -7.23
N LEU A 286 -12.08 10.65 -6.29
CA LEU A 286 -12.34 9.75 -5.16
C LEU A 286 -13.27 8.62 -5.57
N VAL A 287 -12.93 7.39 -5.17
CA VAL A 287 -13.86 6.27 -5.22
C VAL A 287 -14.85 6.34 -4.05
N ARG A 288 -15.96 5.61 -4.13
CA ARG A 288 -16.98 5.58 -3.05
C ARG A 288 -17.42 4.15 -2.82
N VAL A 289 -16.57 3.39 -2.13
CA VAL A 289 -16.79 1.95 -1.96
C VAL A 289 -17.11 1.60 -0.51
N PRO A 290 -18.29 1.01 -0.22
CA PRO A 290 -18.64 0.52 1.10
C PRO A 290 -17.68 -0.56 1.61
N MET A 291 -17.18 -0.38 2.83
CA MET A 291 -16.31 -1.34 3.52
C MET A 291 -16.70 -1.50 4.98
N LEU A 292 -16.19 -2.55 5.61
CA LEU A 292 -16.30 -2.83 7.03
C LEU A 292 -14.91 -3.07 7.61
N THR A 293 -14.71 -2.71 8.88
CA THR A 293 -13.56 -3.23 9.64
C THR A 293 -13.77 -4.72 9.93
N ALA A 294 -12.82 -5.57 9.56
CA ALA A 294 -12.82 -7.00 9.88
C ALA A 294 -12.35 -7.27 11.32
N TYR A 295 -11.56 -6.35 11.89
CA TYR A 295 -11.00 -6.43 13.23
C TYR A 295 -11.14 -5.08 13.94
N ASP A 296 -10.94 -5.10 15.27
CA ASP A 296 -10.66 -3.88 16.00
C ASP A 296 -9.39 -3.26 15.41
N THR A 297 -9.50 -2.01 14.98
CA THR A 297 -8.44 -1.27 14.30
C THR A 297 -8.55 0.21 14.66
N TYR A 298 -7.83 1.07 13.97
CA TYR A 298 -7.80 2.51 14.26
C TYR A 298 -7.87 3.34 12.99
N LEU A 299 -8.25 4.60 13.17
CA LEU A 299 -8.19 5.64 12.15
C LEU A 299 -7.10 6.64 12.51
N THR A 300 -6.18 6.90 11.59
CA THR A 300 -5.10 7.89 11.73
C THR A 300 -5.21 9.00 10.70
N ASP A 301 -4.75 10.21 11.04
CA ASP A 301 -4.52 11.29 10.07
C ASP A 301 -3.03 11.42 9.72
N ASP A 302 -2.18 10.54 10.22
CA ASP A 302 -0.72 10.60 10.07
C ASP A 302 -0.15 9.20 9.75
N PRO A 303 -0.46 8.63 8.56
CA PRO A 303 -0.06 7.27 8.20
C PRO A 303 1.46 7.12 7.95
N ASN A 304 2.18 8.23 7.78
CA ASN A 304 3.57 8.23 7.32
C ASN A 304 4.58 8.52 8.44
N VAL A 305 4.15 9.03 9.60
CA VAL A 305 5.06 9.43 10.68
C VAL A 305 4.66 8.87 12.03
N SER A 306 3.64 9.43 12.71
CA SER A 306 3.31 9.00 14.07
C SER A 306 2.37 7.82 14.15
N GLU A 307 1.60 7.58 13.09
CA GLU A 307 0.50 6.61 13.05
C GLU A 307 -0.49 6.81 14.20
N TYR A 308 -0.57 8.02 14.78
CA TYR A 308 -1.37 8.26 15.98
C TYR A 308 -2.85 7.96 15.76
N HIS A 309 -3.41 7.09 16.59
CA HIS A 309 -4.81 6.69 16.54
C HIS A 309 -5.70 7.89 16.90
N GLN A 310 -6.28 8.55 15.90
CA GLN A 310 -7.28 9.59 16.10
C GLN A 310 -8.57 9.00 16.69
N ALA A 311 -8.90 7.77 16.31
CA ALA A 311 -10.03 7.02 16.84
C ALA A 311 -9.76 5.52 16.78
N GLU A 312 -10.27 4.79 17.76
CA GLU A 312 -10.38 3.33 17.70
C GLU A 312 -11.68 2.95 16.99
N LEU A 313 -11.61 1.97 16.10
CA LEU A 313 -12.71 1.47 15.29
C LEU A 313 -12.93 -0.01 15.62
N PRO A 314 -14.01 -0.37 16.33
CA PRO A 314 -14.33 -1.77 16.58
C PRO A 314 -14.59 -2.55 15.30
N ALA A 315 -14.42 -3.88 15.32
CA ALA A 315 -14.81 -4.75 14.22
C ALA A 315 -16.29 -4.56 13.83
N GLY A 316 -16.57 -4.60 12.53
CA GLY A 316 -17.90 -4.35 11.93
C GLY A 316 -18.27 -2.87 11.78
N THR A 317 -17.35 -1.95 12.02
CA THR A 317 -17.57 -0.51 11.78
C THR A 317 -17.72 -0.25 10.29
N LYS A 318 -18.79 0.45 9.90
CA LYS A 318 -19.04 0.85 8.52
C LYS A 318 -18.11 1.99 8.09
N LEU A 319 -17.51 1.80 6.93
CA LEU A 319 -16.59 2.72 6.28
C LEU A 319 -17.02 2.98 4.85
N THR A 320 -16.59 4.09 4.28
CA THR A 320 -16.57 4.30 2.83
C THR A 320 -15.13 4.54 2.42
N ALA A 321 -14.55 3.63 1.67
CA ALA A 321 -13.23 3.84 1.09
C ALA A 321 -13.32 4.88 -0.01
N LEU A 322 -12.36 5.80 0.03
CA LEU A 322 -12.31 6.97 -0.82
C LEU A 322 -11.11 6.97 -1.76
N SER A 323 -9.98 6.44 -1.28
CA SER A 323 -8.70 6.48 -1.98
C SER A 323 -7.69 5.57 -1.27
N HIS A 324 -6.48 5.47 -1.78
CA HIS A 324 -5.34 4.93 -1.05
C HIS A 324 -4.06 5.75 -1.34
N PRO A 325 -3.14 5.90 -0.37
CA PRO A 325 -1.88 6.62 -0.56
C PRO A 325 -0.89 5.80 -1.39
N ASN A 326 0.22 6.44 -1.75
CA ASN A 326 1.41 5.74 -2.22
C ASN A 326 1.93 4.79 -1.14
N GLY A 327 1.67 3.49 -1.31
CA GLY A 327 2.02 2.44 -0.37
C GLY A 327 0.95 1.36 -0.30
N TRP A 328 1.21 0.34 0.50
CA TRP A 328 0.36 -0.85 0.63
C TRP A 328 -0.36 -0.95 1.97
N ALA A 329 0.01 -0.10 2.93
CA ALA A 329 -0.32 -0.32 4.33
C ALA A 329 -1.72 0.20 4.71
N TYR A 330 -2.23 1.22 4.01
CA TYR A 330 -3.37 2.01 4.44
C TYR A 330 -4.37 2.28 3.32
N ILE A 331 -5.64 2.42 3.69
CA ILE A 331 -6.70 2.96 2.82
C ILE A 331 -7.20 4.27 3.39
N TYR A 332 -7.42 5.27 2.54
CA TYR A 332 -8.10 6.51 2.92
C TYR A 332 -9.62 6.30 2.91
N VAL A 333 -10.25 6.49 4.06
CA VAL A 333 -11.66 6.18 4.28
C VAL A 333 -12.42 7.35 4.91
N GLU A 334 -13.73 7.34 4.76
CA GLU A 334 -14.68 8.10 5.55
C GLU A 334 -15.36 7.18 6.58
N ALA A 335 -15.43 7.65 7.83
CA ALA A 335 -16.13 6.98 8.92
C ALA A 335 -16.98 7.99 9.70
N THR A 336 -17.94 7.49 10.48
CA THR A 336 -18.64 8.28 11.50
C THR A 336 -18.05 7.97 12.87
N VAL A 337 -17.35 8.95 13.45
CA VAL A 337 -16.74 8.86 14.79
C VAL A 337 -17.42 9.91 15.68
N ASP A 338 -17.94 9.49 16.83
CA ASP A 338 -18.67 10.37 17.76
C ASP A 338 -19.75 11.24 17.10
N GLY A 339 -20.47 10.67 16.12
CA GLY A 339 -21.52 11.35 15.37
C GLY A 339 -21.02 12.40 14.37
N LYS A 340 -19.72 12.43 14.07
CA LYS A 340 -19.12 13.31 13.08
C LYS A 340 -18.46 12.54 11.96
N ILE A 341 -18.59 13.09 10.76
CA ILE A 341 -17.80 12.64 9.62
C ILE A 341 -16.32 12.86 9.94
N THR A 342 -15.55 11.80 9.79
CA THR A 342 -14.10 11.78 10.01
C THR A 342 -13.48 10.97 8.90
N ARG A 343 -12.63 11.61 8.09
CA ARG A 343 -11.80 10.90 7.12
C ARG A 343 -10.38 10.77 7.65
N GLY A 344 -9.72 9.69 7.26
CA GLY A 344 -8.37 9.33 7.66
C GLY A 344 -7.99 7.99 7.05
N PHE A 345 -6.97 7.37 7.60
CA PHE A 345 -6.39 6.14 7.09
C PHE A 345 -6.63 4.99 8.06
N VAL A 346 -6.96 3.83 7.52
CA VAL A 346 -7.13 2.56 8.26
C VAL A 346 -6.21 1.50 7.65
N PRO A 347 -5.61 0.61 8.46
CA PRO A 347 -4.78 -0.48 7.95
C PRO A 347 -5.53 -1.35 6.93
N GLN A 348 -4.92 -1.56 5.76
CA GLN A 348 -5.56 -2.27 4.65
C GLN A 348 -5.87 -3.74 4.99
N ARG A 349 -5.03 -4.39 5.79
CA ARG A 349 -5.26 -5.75 6.29
C ARG A 349 -6.46 -5.90 7.23
N ASP A 350 -6.99 -4.81 7.76
CA ASP A 350 -8.06 -4.80 8.78
C ASP A 350 -9.44 -4.49 8.21
N VAL A 351 -9.58 -4.38 6.89
CA VAL A 351 -10.85 -4.04 6.23
C VAL A 351 -11.24 -5.05 5.16
N VAL A 352 -12.53 -5.11 4.89
CA VAL A 352 -13.16 -5.93 3.83
C VAL A 352 -14.28 -5.14 3.18
N PHE A 353 -14.68 -5.52 1.96
CA PHE A 353 -15.85 -4.91 1.30
C PHE A 353 -17.15 -5.27 2.03
N ASP A 354 -18.08 -4.32 2.10
CA ASP A 354 -19.49 -4.56 2.52
C ASP A 354 -20.29 -5.05 1.28
N ASP A 355 -19.78 -6.10 0.63
CA ASP A 355 -20.33 -6.61 -0.63
C ASP A 355 -21.72 -7.22 -0.43
N VAL A 356 -22.60 -7.01 -1.42
CA VAL A 356 -23.92 -7.64 -1.49
C VAL A 356 -23.93 -8.64 -2.63
N GLU A 357 -23.92 -9.94 -2.33
CA GLU A 357 -23.93 -11.01 -3.33
C GLU A 357 -25.23 -11.02 -4.18
N LEU A 358 -25.08 -11.36 -5.45
CA LEU A 358 -26.14 -11.38 -6.47
C LEU A 358 -26.23 -12.78 -7.13
N PRO A 359 -26.76 -13.80 -6.41
CA PRO A 359 -26.78 -15.19 -6.88
C PRO A 359 -27.60 -15.39 -8.18
N ASP A 360 -28.62 -14.56 -8.42
CA ASP A 360 -29.38 -14.60 -9.67
C ASP A 360 -28.54 -14.12 -10.87
N GLU A 361 -27.58 -13.20 -10.66
CA GLU A 361 -26.62 -12.79 -11.69
C GLU A 361 -25.53 -13.85 -11.87
N GLU A 362 -25.06 -14.48 -10.79
CA GLU A 362 -24.13 -15.63 -10.85
C GLU A 362 -24.70 -16.77 -11.71
N ALA A 363 -25.97 -17.13 -11.50
CA ALA A 363 -26.60 -18.19 -12.27
C ALA A 363 -26.59 -17.94 -13.80
N LYS A 364 -26.55 -16.67 -14.23
CA LYS A 364 -26.44 -16.29 -15.65
C LYS A 364 -25.02 -16.37 -16.19
N LEU A 365 -24.02 -16.65 -15.37
CA LEU A 365 -22.60 -16.71 -15.76
C LEU A 365 -22.07 -18.15 -15.74
N VAL A 366 -22.74 -19.07 -15.04
CA VAL A 366 -22.38 -20.49 -15.03
C VAL A 366 -22.24 -21.04 -16.44
N GLY A 367 -21.10 -21.69 -16.71
CA GLY A 367 -20.77 -22.26 -18.01
C GLY A 367 -19.28 -22.27 -18.32
N SER A 368 -18.96 -22.75 -19.52
CA SER A 368 -17.62 -22.67 -20.10
C SER A 368 -17.59 -21.58 -21.18
N TRP A 369 -16.54 -20.77 -21.12
CA TRP A 369 -16.35 -19.55 -21.89
C TRP A 369 -15.01 -19.61 -22.61
N GLN A 370 -14.93 -18.99 -23.79
CA GLN A 370 -13.71 -18.79 -24.56
C GLN A 370 -13.56 -17.31 -24.89
N MET A 371 -12.34 -16.80 -24.72
CA MET A 371 -12.02 -15.42 -25.05
C MET A 371 -12.19 -15.19 -26.56
N GLU A 372 -12.86 -14.11 -26.93
CA GLU A 372 -13.08 -13.73 -28.32
C GLU A 372 -12.28 -12.47 -28.70
N ALA A 373 -12.27 -11.47 -27.83
CA ALA A 373 -11.63 -10.19 -28.10
C ALA A 373 -11.29 -9.45 -26.81
N GLY A 374 -10.31 -8.56 -26.88
CA GLY A 374 -9.86 -7.73 -25.76
C GLY A 374 -8.43 -8.03 -25.33
N GLY A 375 -7.96 -7.30 -24.33
CA GLY A 375 -6.70 -7.51 -23.64
C GLY A 375 -6.93 -7.46 -22.14
N GLU A 376 -5.96 -7.97 -21.37
CA GLU A 376 -5.94 -8.00 -19.89
C GLU A 376 -6.90 -8.97 -19.18
N PHE A 377 -7.06 -10.18 -19.71
CA PHE A 377 -7.43 -11.33 -18.86
C PHE A 377 -6.51 -12.51 -19.21
N TRP A 378 -5.98 -13.17 -18.17
CA TRP A 378 -4.80 -14.03 -18.25
C TRP A 378 -5.04 -15.42 -18.86
N ASP A 379 -6.27 -15.73 -19.29
CA ASP A 379 -6.65 -17.06 -19.78
C ASP A 379 -7.52 -17.04 -21.03
N THR A 380 -7.24 -17.98 -21.93
CA THR A 380 -7.99 -18.18 -23.18
C THR A 380 -9.36 -18.78 -22.92
N TYR A 381 -9.49 -19.61 -21.88
CA TYR A 381 -10.71 -20.30 -21.50
C TYR A 381 -11.05 -20.07 -20.04
N LEU A 382 -12.34 -20.01 -19.73
CA LEU A 382 -12.84 -19.82 -18.37
C LEU A 382 -14.02 -20.75 -18.12
N ARG A 383 -14.00 -21.46 -17.00
CA ARG A 383 -15.13 -22.25 -16.49
C ARG A 383 -15.60 -21.67 -15.17
N LEU A 384 -16.90 -21.40 -15.09
CA LEU A 384 -17.59 -20.93 -13.90
C LEU A 384 -18.60 -21.98 -13.47
N ASP A 385 -18.33 -22.65 -12.35
CA ASP A 385 -19.21 -23.69 -11.81
C ASP A 385 -20.25 -23.10 -10.84
N ALA A 386 -21.41 -23.74 -10.79
CA ALA A 386 -22.53 -23.31 -9.94
C ALA A 386 -22.28 -23.48 -8.43
N ASP A 387 -21.24 -24.21 -8.04
CA ASP A 387 -20.80 -24.34 -6.64
C ASP A 387 -19.82 -23.23 -6.22
N GLY A 388 -19.60 -22.24 -7.08
CA GLY A 388 -18.76 -21.08 -6.82
C GLY A 388 -17.28 -21.31 -7.14
N LYS A 389 -16.91 -22.41 -7.80
CA LYS A 389 -15.53 -22.62 -8.28
C LYS A 389 -15.32 -22.07 -9.68
N PHE A 390 -14.11 -21.59 -9.94
CA PHE A 390 -13.70 -21.20 -11.28
C PHE A 390 -12.36 -21.80 -11.68
N TYR A 391 -12.17 -21.90 -12.99
CA TYR A 391 -10.95 -22.38 -13.63
C TYR A 391 -10.67 -21.54 -14.88
N GLY A 392 -9.58 -20.79 -14.85
CA GLY A 392 -8.98 -20.17 -16.03
C GLY A 392 -7.97 -21.12 -16.65
N SER A 393 -7.91 -21.18 -17.98
CA SER A 393 -6.96 -22.05 -18.70
C SER A 393 -6.36 -21.39 -19.93
N ASP A 394 -5.08 -21.65 -20.17
CA ASP A 394 -4.39 -21.23 -21.38
C ASP A 394 -4.76 -22.09 -22.60
N CYS A 395 -4.15 -21.80 -23.76
CA CYS A 395 -4.41 -22.55 -24.99
C CYS A 395 -3.94 -24.02 -24.93
N ASP A 396 -3.02 -24.34 -24.02
CA ASP A 396 -2.45 -25.68 -23.83
C ASP A 396 -3.22 -26.49 -22.76
N GLY A 397 -4.22 -25.87 -22.12
CA GLY A 397 -5.10 -26.49 -21.12
C GLY A 397 -4.50 -26.54 -19.72
N ALA A 398 -3.40 -25.83 -19.47
CA ALA A 398 -2.91 -25.61 -18.11
C ALA A 398 -3.87 -24.67 -17.37
N GLN A 399 -4.05 -24.88 -16.06
CA GLN A 399 -5.03 -24.13 -15.26
C GLN A 399 -4.34 -23.35 -14.13
N PRO A 400 -3.56 -22.30 -14.47
CA PRO A 400 -2.81 -21.53 -13.47
C PRO A 400 -3.71 -20.70 -12.56
N TYR A 401 -4.92 -20.36 -13.00
CA TYR A 401 -5.89 -19.58 -12.25
C TYR A 401 -7.09 -20.43 -11.85
N HIS A 402 -7.26 -20.64 -10.56
CA HIS A 402 -8.44 -21.31 -10.02
C HIS A 402 -8.69 -20.89 -8.58
N GLY A 403 -9.92 -21.07 -8.12
CA GLY A 403 -10.35 -20.70 -6.80
C GLY A 403 -11.85 -20.54 -6.71
N THR A 404 -12.29 -19.50 -6.00
CA THR A 404 -13.72 -19.20 -5.84
C THR A 404 -14.11 -17.93 -6.58
N TRP A 405 -15.36 -17.86 -7.03
CA TRP A 405 -15.91 -16.67 -7.65
C TRP A 405 -17.30 -16.35 -7.10
N SER A 406 -17.67 -15.08 -7.20
CA SER A 406 -18.98 -14.57 -6.81
C SER A 406 -19.34 -13.35 -7.66
N VAL A 407 -20.61 -12.96 -7.71
CA VAL A 407 -21.05 -11.67 -8.27
C VAL A 407 -21.64 -10.84 -7.16
N VAL A 408 -21.22 -9.59 -7.09
CA VAL A 408 -21.63 -8.64 -6.07
C VAL A 408 -22.19 -7.38 -6.70
N GLN A 409 -23.03 -6.67 -5.97
CA GLN A 409 -23.55 -5.39 -6.39
C GLN A 409 -22.42 -4.36 -6.44
N THR A 410 -22.22 -3.74 -7.60
CA THR A 410 -21.37 -2.56 -7.70
C THR A 410 -22.03 -1.40 -6.95
N PRO A 411 -21.30 -0.68 -6.09
CA PRO A 411 -21.88 0.40 -5.30
C PRO A 411 -22.51 1.46 -6.21
N ALA A 412 -23.73 1.91 -5.84
CA ALA A 412 -24.39 3.01 -6.52
C ALA A 412 -23.50 4.26 -6.49
N ASP A 413 -23.48 5.01 -7.59
CA ASP A 413 -22.63 6.20 -7.78
C ASP A 413 -21.12 5.94 -7.69
N SER A 414 -20.67 4.69 -7.72
CA SER A 414 -19.25 4.39 -7.88
C SER A 414 -18.79 4.65 -9.31
N ASN A 415 -17.60 5.23 -9.44
CA ASN A 415 -16.90 5.47 -10.70
C ASN A 415 -15.90 4.34 -11.03
N LEU A 416 -16.13 3.13 -10.51
CA LEU A 416 -15.20 1.99 -10.66
C LEU A 416 -15.07 1.54 -12.12
N TYR A 417 -16.13 1.68 -12.92
CA TYR A 417 -16.17 1.25 -14.32
C TYR A 417 -16.66 2.39 -15.22
N TRP A 418 -16.22 2.42 -16.48
CA TRP A 418 -16.62 3.46 -17.44
C TRP A 418 -18.11 3.39 -17.83
N ARG A 419 -18.78 2.27 -17.53
CA ARG A 419 -20.24 2.13 -17.55
C ARG A 419 -20.76 2.09 -16.11
N GLY A 420 -21.72 2.95 -15.79
CA GLY A 420 -22.45 2.89 -14.52
C GLY A 420 -23.50 1.77 -14.52
N ASP A 421 -23.80 1.23 -13.34
CA ASP A 421 -24.87 0.26 -13.05
C ASP A 421 -24.73 -1.14 -13.66
N ILE A 422 -23.53 -1.74 -13.59
CA ILE A 422 -23.31 -3.17 -13.89
C ILE A 422 -22.91 -3.92 -12.60
N PRO A 423 -23.18 -5.23 -12.44
CA PRO A 423 -22.64 -6.02 -11.34
C PRO A 423 -21.11 -6.18 -11.42
N THR A 424 -20.47 -6.49 -10.28
CA THR A 424 -19.05 -6.86 -10.23
C THR A 424 -18.89 -8.36 -10.07
N ILE A 425 -18.15 -9.02 -10.96
CA ILE A 425 -17.64 -10.38 -10.71
C ILE A 425 -16.33 -10.29 -9.91
N VAL A 426 -16.19 -11.15 -8.90
CA VAL A 426 -15.02 -11.23 -8.02
C VAL A 426 -14.41 -12.62 -8.13
N PHE A 427 -13.14 -12.70 -8.49
CA PHE A 427 -12.35 -13.93 -8.50
C PHE A 427 -11.39 -13.92 -7.31
N ARG A 428 -11.38 -15.00 -6.52
CA ARG A 428 -10.47 -15.20 -5.39
C ARG A 428 -9.67 -16.47 -5.63
N CYS A 429 -8.43 -16.29 -6.07
CA CYS A 429 -7.53 -17.37 -6.43
C CYS A 429 -6.98 -18.09 -5.19
N VAL A 430 -6.67 -19.38 -5.32
CA VAL A 430 -6.10 -20.17 -4.21
C VAL A 430 -4.76 -19.64 -3.70
N ASN A 431 -3.98 -19.00 -4.58
CA ASN A 431 -2.71 -18.34 -4.24
C ASN A 431 -2.91 -17.00 -3.51
N GLY A 432 -4.15 -16.58 -3.26
CA GLY A 432 -4.48 -15.33 -2.58
C GLY A 432 -4.56 -14.08 -3.46
N THR A 433 -4.32 -14.15 -4.77
CA THR A 433 -4.63 -13.03 -5.66
C THR A 433 -6.14 -12.88 -5.85
N VAL A 434 -6.57 -11.65 -6.11
CA VAL A 434 -7.98 -11.30 -6.28
C VAL A 434 -8.12 -10.51 -7.56
N TYR A 435 -9.26 -10.64 -8.24
CA TYR A 435 -9.58 -9.81 -9.40
C TYR A 435 -11.04 -9.38 -9.35
N ARG A 436 -11.33 -8.14 -9.75
CA ARG A 436 -12.67 -7.55 -9.74
C ARG A 436 -12.96 -6.87 -11.07
N TYR A 437 -14.07 -7.25 -11.71
CA TYR A 437 -14.48 -6.69 -13.01
C TYR A 437 -15.96 -6.37 -13.02
N GLY A 438 -16.35 -5.32 -13.73
CA GLY A 438 -17.74 -5.16 -14.12
C GLY A 438 -18.13 -6.29 -15.08
N VAL A 439 -19.34 -6.83 -14.99
CA VAL A 439 -19.77 -7.97 -15.80
C VAL A 439 -21.13 -7.76 -16.47
N GLU A 440 -21.20 -8.03 -17.77
CA GLU A 440 -22.45 -8.07 -18.55
C GLU A 440 -22.57 -9.40 -19.30
N VAL A 441 -23.80 -9.91 -19.45
CA VAL A 441 -24.09 -11.14 -20.20
C VAL A 441 -25.12 -10.85 -21.29
N PHE A 442 -24.85 -11.32 -22.50
CA PHE A 442 -25.75 -11.23 -23.65
C PHE A 442 -26.15 -12.64 -24.08
N ASN A 443 -27.43 -12.89 -24.33
CA ASN A 443 -27.92 -14.22 -24.70
C ASN A 443 -27.97 -14.46 -26.22
N ASP A 444 -27.97 -13.39 -27.01
CA ASP A 444 -28.18 -13.41 -28.46
C ASP A 444 -27.03 -12.67 -29.17
N TYR A 445 -25.79 -13.08 -28.90
CA TYR A 445 -24.61 -12.51 -29.55
C TYR A 445 -24.32 -13.22 -30.87
N GLU A 446 -24.25 -12.46 -31.97
CA GLU A 446 -24.02 -12.99 -33.32
C GLU A 446 -22.53 -13.19 -33.58
N VAL A 447 -22.10 -14.46 -33.64
CA VAL A 447 -20.69 -14.84 -33.90
C VAL A 447 -20.38 -15.00 -35.39
N ALA A 448 -21.41 -15.34 -36.18
CA ALA A 448 -21.40 -15.34 -37.62
C ALA A 448 -22.82 -15.06 -38.13
N GLU A 449 -22.98 -14.68 -39.41
CA GLU A 449 -24.28 -14.34 -39.99
C GLU A 449 -25.33 -15.44 -39.75
N GLY A 450 -26.31 -15.18 -38.88
CA GLY A 450 -27.36 -16.13 -38.52
C GLY A 450 -27.04 -17.11 -37.38
N ASP A 451 -25.82 -17.09 -36.83
CA ASP A 451 -25.36 -17.95 -35.74
C ASP A 451 -25.20 -17.15 -34.44
N TYR A 452 -25.99 -17.51 -33.42
CA TYR A 452 -26.08 -16.78 -32.16
C TYR A 452 -25.70 -17.66 -30.96
N CYS A 453 -24.94 -17.11 -30.02
CA CYS A 453 -24.63 -17.75 -28.74
C CYS A 453 -24.69 -16.76 -27.57
N ARG A 454 -24.48 -17.28 -26.35
CA ARG A 454 -24.23 -16.41 -25.20
C ARG A 454 -22.84 -15.79 -25.30
N SER A 455 -22.73 -14.52 -24.92
CA SER A 455 -21.48 -13.83 -24.69
C SER A 455 -21.47 -13.16 -23.31
N MET A 456 -20.28 -12.88 -22.80
CA MET A 456 -20.02 -12.22 -21.54
C MET A 456 -18.94 -11.17 -21.77
N SER A 457 -19.02 -10.05 -21.07
CA SER A 457 -17.99 -9.00 -21.12
C SER A 457 -17.52 -8.67 -19.71
N PHE A 458 -16.21 -8.73 -19.50
CA PHE A 458 -15.54 -8.13 -18.37
C PHE A 458 -15.17 -6.69 -18.70
N ILE A 459 -15.40 -5.80 -17.74
CA ILE A 459 -15.30 -4.36 -17.91
C ILE A 459 -14.33 -3.84 -16.86
N THR A 460 -13.28 -3.16 -17.32
CA THR A 460 -12.33 -2.40 -16.49
C THR A 460 -12.61 -0.90 -16.67
N CYS A 461 -11.81 -0.02 -16.08
CA CYS A 461 -11.89 1.43 -16.37
C CYS A 461 -11.30 1.81 -17.74
N GLU A 462 -10.42 0.98 -18.33
CA GLU A 462 -9.67 1.28 -19.56
C GLU A 462 -10.13 0.47 -20.78
N GLY A 463 -11.01 -0.52 -20.59
CA GLY A 463 -11.50 -1.36 -21.67
C GLY A 463 -12.35 -2.52 -21.19
N GLY A 464 -12.14 -3.68 -21.80
CA GLY A 464 -12.82 -4.91 -21.43
C GLY A 464 -12.39 -6.12 -22.24
N THR A 465 -12.77 -7.30 -21.74
CA THR A 465 -12.51 -8.59 -22.37
C THR A 465 -13.83 -9.28 -22.68
N GLY A 466 -14.01 -9.68 -23.92
CA GLY A 466 -15.19 -10.40 -24.41
C GLY A 466 -14.98 -11.90 -24.43
N TYR A 467 -15.97 -12.62 -23.96
CA TYR A 467 -16.07 -14.07 -23.97
C TYR A 467 -17.31 -14.52 -24.73
N VAL A 468 -17.21 -15.63 -25.43
CA VAL A 468 -18.36 -16.36 -26.00
C VAL A 468 -18.43 -17.76 -25.40
N SER A 469 -19.52 -18.46 -25.64
CA SER A 469 -19.68 -19.85 -25.17
C SER A 469 -18.55 -20.74 -25.73
N TYR A 470 -17.93 -21.55 -24.87
CA TYR A 470 -16.82 -22.44 -25.27
C TYR A 470 -17.26 -23.46 -26.32
N GLY A 471 -16.39 -23.68 -27.31
CA GLY A 471 -16.61 -24.62 -28.41
C GLY A 471 -17.17 -23.99 -29.69
N VAL A 472 -17.52 -22.70 -29.67
CA VAL A 472 -18.03 -21.98 -30.84
C VAL A 472 -16.99 -21.90 -31.96
N TYR A 473 -15.70 -21.80 -31.62
CA TYR A 473 -14.60 -21.70 -32.59
C TYR A 473 -13.76 -22.97 -32.62
N ASP A 474 -13.21 -23.32 -33.78
CA ASP A 474 -12.12 -24.29 -33.92
C ASP A 474 -10.75 -23.66 -33.63
N GLU A 475 -9.69 -24.48 -33.65
CA GLU A 475 -8.31 -24.00 -33.47
C GLU A 475 -7.87 -22.95 -34.52
N GLY A 476 -8.57 -22.88 -35.65
CA GLY A 476 -8.36 -21.90 -36.71
C GLY A 476 -9.26 -20.66 -36.61
N GLY A 477 -10.09 -20.54 -35.56
CA GLY A 477 -11.01 -19.42 -35.36
C GLY A 477 -12.29 -19.47 -36.22
N SER A 478 -12.60 -20.60 -36.86
CA SER A 478 -13.82 -20.78 -37.65
C SER A 478 -14.98 -21.28 -36.79
N VAL A 479 -16.20 -20.81 -37.07
CA VAL A 479 -17.40 -21.24 -36.36
C VAL A 479 -17.69 -22.73 -36.61
N ILE A 480 -17.92 -23.47 -35.52
CA ILE A 480 -18.24 -24.90 -35.58
C ILE A 480 -19.76 -25.11 -35.48
N THR A 481 -20.34 -25.75 -36.49
CA THR A 481 -21.74 -26.18 -36.50
C THR A 481 -21.89 -27.69 -36.67
N ASP A 482 -23.00 -28.23 -36.19
CA ASP A 482 -23.41 -29.62 -36.43
C ASP A 482 -23.96 -29.82 -37.85
N GLU A 483 -24.34 -31.05 -38.18
CA GLU A 483 -24.88 -31.42 -39.51
C GLU A 483 -26.17 -30.67 -39.90
N ASN A 484 -26.83 -30.00 -38.94
CA ASN A 484 -28.04 -29.21 -39.14
C ASN A 484 -27.76 -27.69 -39.14
N GLY A 485 -26.49 -27.28 -39.05
CA GLY A 485 -26.08 -25.88 -39.01
C GLY A 485 -26.28 -25.23 -37.63
N LYS A 486 -26.38 -26.00 -36.54
CA LYS A 486 -26.46 -25.46 -35.17
C LYS A 486 -25.08 -25.43 -34.54
N LEU A 487 -24.75 -24.35 -33.82
CA LEU A 487 -23.49 -24.23 -33.08
C LEU A 487 -23.22 -25.42 -32.16
N ILE A 488 -22.00 -25.95 -32.22
CA ILE A 488 -21.52 -26.96 -31.28
C ILE A 488 -20.94 -26.24 -30.06
N LEU A 489 -21.54 -26.48 -28.88
CA LEU A 489 -21.03 -25.98 -27.61
C LEU A 489 -20.35 -27.12 -26.85
N LYS A 490 -19.23 -26.82 -26.19
CA LYS A 490 -18.43 -27.77 -25.42
C LYS A 490 -18.41 -27.36 -23.96
N GLU A 491 -18.02 -28.29 -23.10
CA GLU A 491 -17.67 -28.02 -21.71
C GLU A 491 -16.15 -28.12 -21.56
N LEU A 492 -15.55 -27.16 -20.86
CA LEU A 492 -14.12 -27.15 -20.61
C LEU A 492 -13.79 -28.28 -19.62
N ASN A 493 -12.89 -29.18 -20.03
CA ASN A 493 -12.40 -30.25 -19.17
C ASN A 493 -11.39 -29.67 -18.16
N VAL A 494 -11.63 -29.93 -16.88
CA VAL A 494 -10.72 -29.58 -15.78
C VAL A 494 -9.83 -30.78 -15.51
N THR A 495 -8.57 -30.73 -15.94
CA THR A 495 -7.68 -31.89 -15.90
C THR A 495 -6.32 -31.64 -15.26
N ASN A 496 -5.92 -30.40 -15.02
CA ASN A 496 -4.56 -30.09 -14.54
C ASN A 496 -4.49 -28.78 -13.73
N GLU A 497 -4.90 -28.83 -12.45
CA GLU A 497 -4.71 -27.75 -11.49
C GLU A 497 -3.20 -27.59 -11.19
N LEU A 498 -2.62 -26.42 -11.52
CA LEU A 498 -1.21 -26.13 -11.24
C LEU A 498 -1.06 -25.25 -10.00
N ASN A 499 -0.03 -25.51 -9.19
CA ASN A 499 0.38 -24.57 -8.13
C ASN A 499 1.12 -23.39 -8.77
N TRP A 500 0.69 -22.17 -8.46
CA TRP A 500 1.16 -20.89 -9.01
C TRP A 500 2.69 -20.74 -9.16
N GLY A 501 3.48 -21.30 -8.23
CA GLY A 501 4.95 -21.25 -8.29
C GLY A 501 5.58 -22.00 -9.47
N ALA A 502 4.90 -23.01 -10.03
CA ALA A 502 5.41 -23.78 -11.17
C ALA A 502 5.20 -23.07 -12.53
N TYR A 503 4.21 -22.18 -12.63
CA TYR A 503 3.87 -21.51 -13.90
C TYR A 503 4.88 -20.41 -14.27
N TRP A 504 5.36 -19.65 -13.28
CA TRP A 504 6.34 -18.59 -13.50
C TRP A 504 7.79 -19.08 -13.63
N GLU A 505 8.10 -20.30 -13.19
CA GLU A 505 9.39 -20.94 -13.56
C GLU A 505 9.46 -21.28 -15.06
N GLU A 506 8.31 -21.47 -15.73
CA GLU A 506 8.23 -21.75 -17.16
C GLU A 506 8.24 -20.47 -18.02
N GLU A 507 7.55 -19.40 -17.61
CA GLU A 507 7.59 -18.11 -18.33
C GLU A 507 8.86 -17.27 -18.05
N GLY A 508 9.58 -17.53 -16.95
CA GLY A 508 10.79 -16.80 -16.53
C GLY A 508 12.07 -17.06 -17.35
N ASN A 509 12.00 -17.77 -18.48
CA ASN A 509 13.10 -17.98 -19.42
C ASN A 509 12.86 -17.27 -20.78
N GLY A 510 12.26 -16.08 -20.76
CA GLY A 510 12.12 -15.17 -21.90
C GLY A 510 13.09 -14.00 -21.88
#